data_AF-A0A735RLG4-F1
#
_entry.id   AF-A0A735RLG4-F1
#
_cell.length_a   1.000
_cell.length_b   1.000
_cell.length_c   1.000
_cell.angle_alpha   90.00
_cell.angle_beta   90.00
_cell.angle_gamma   90.00
#
_symmetry.space_group_name_H-M   'P 1'
#
loop_
_entity.id
_entity.type
_entity.pdbx_description
1 polymer ?
#
loop_
_entity_poly.entity_id
_entity_poly.type
_entity_poly.pdbx_seq_one_letter_code
_entity_poly.pdbx_strand_id
1 'polypeptide(L)'
;MKERGITDGLTKNRLAERNAALTAKLSMINDLMEVAEQASKLAQEAAEKLVQERNALAAENVAMKSALNDILQPDAAVLERNHRVRALDAMETPATDAFLAEVRASAIEAFADNQEKIADEELVGGNLDLSLRFRGMARAAKEFAAQIRQEDAQ
;
A
#
# COMPACT_ATOMS: atom_id res chain seq x y z
N MET A 1 41.66 52.48 2.19
CA MET A 1 40.43 51.70 2.45
C MET A 1 40.67 50.29 1.92
N LYS A 2 40.67 49.29 2.80
CA LYS A 2 40.89 47.87 2.45
C LYS A 2 39.52 47.25 2.16
N GLU A 3 39.10 47.24 0.90
CA GLU A 3 38.08 46.31 0.46
C GLU A 3 38.73 44.93 0.35
N ARG A 4 38.74 44.19 1.46
CA ARG A 4 38.98 42.75 1.44
C ARG A 4 37.72 42.10 0.88
N GLY A 5 37.62 42.08 -0.45
CA GLY A 5 36.71 41.19 -1.15
C GLY A 5 37.06 39.76 -0.75
N ILE A 6 36.05 38.99 -0.36
CA ILE A 6 36.14 37.64 0.22
C ILE A 6 36.68 36.59 -0.80
N THR A 7 37.28 37.02 -1.91
CA THR A 7 37.65 36.19 -3.06
C THR A 7 39.15 36.06 -3.33
N ASP A 8 40.02 36.75 -2.59
CA ASP A 8 41.47 36.61 -2.78
C ASP A 8 41.99 35.32 -2.12
N GLY A 9 42.20 34.27 -2.92
CA GLY A 9 43.13 33.19 -2.57
C GLY A 9 42.65 31.74 -2.67
N LEU A 10 41.83 31.38 -3.67
CA LEU A 10 41.65 29.97 -4.04
C LEU A 10 42.41 29.69 -5.34
N THR A 11 43.39 28.78 -5.28
CA THR A 11 44.05 28.28 -6.49
C THR A 11 42.99 27.64 -7.41
N LYS A 12 43.19 27.72 -8.73
CA LYS A 12 42.27 27.18 -9.75
C LYS A 12 41.82 25.73 -9.45
N ASN A 13 42.73 24.92 -8.89
CA ASN A 13 42.44 23.55 -8.45
C ASN A 13 41.42 23.49 -7.30
N ARG A 14 41.54 24.34 -6.27
CA ARG A 14 40.56 24.37 -5.16
C ARG A 14 39.18 24.83 -5.59
N LEU A 15 39.10 25.73 -6.59
CA LEU A 15 37.81 26.11 -7.19
C LEU A 15 37.19 24.93 -7.97
N ALA A 16 37.99 24.19 -8.72
CA ALA A 16 37.53 23.00 -9.45
C ALA A 16 37.02 21.91 -8.50
N GLU A 17 37.76 21.63 -7.41
CA GLU A 17 37.34 20.67 -6.37
C GLU A 17 36.02 21.08 -5.70
N ARG A 18 35.88 22.37 -5.35
CA ARG A 18 34.64 22.89 -4.76
C ARG A 18 33.46 22.82 -5.73
N ASN A 19 33.67 23.09 -7.01
CA ASN A 19 32.63 22.94 -8.04
C ASN A 19 32.22 21.48 -8.26
N ALA A 20 33.18 20.55 -8.27
CA ALA A 20 32.88 19.12 -8.34
C ALA A 20 32.06 18.65 -7.13
N ALA A 21 32.45 19.09 -5.92
CA ALA A 21 31.70 18.80 -4.71
C ALA A 21 30.27 19.39 -4.72
N LEU A 22 30.10 20.61 -5.24
CA LEU A 22 28.76 21.22 -5.39
C LEU A 22 27.92 20.48 -6.42
N THR A 23 28.51 20.06 -7.54
CA THR A 23 27.81 19.27 -8.57
C THR A 23 27.35 17.92 -8.02
N ALA A 24 28.21 17.23 -7.27
CA ALA A 24 27.84 15.99 -6.59
C ALA A 24 26.71 16.19 -5.57
N LYS A 25 26.76 17.27 -4.78
CA LYS A 25 25.70 17.61 -3.83
C LYS A 25 24.37 17.92 -4.54
N LEU A 26 24.41 18.66 -5.65
CA LEU A 26 23.22 18.95 -6.44
C LEU A 26 22.60 17.67 -7.01
N SER A 27 23.42 16.75 -7.53
CA SER A 27 22.94 15.44 -7.99
C SER A 27 22.24 14.69 -6.86
N MET A 28 22.87 14.59 -5.69
CA MET A 28 22.30 13.90 -4.54
C MET A 28 20.99 14.55 -4.05
N ILE A 29 20.91 15.89 -4.08
CA ILE A 29 19.69 16.62 -3.71
C ILE A 29 18.56 16.29 -4.69
N ASN A 30 18.85 16.20 -6.00
CA ASN A 30 17.85 15.82 -6.99
C ASN A 30 17.35 14.39 -6.76
N ASP A 31 18.25 13.44 -6.52
CA ASP A 31 17.88 12.04 -6.25
C ASP A 31 17.00 11.94 -4.98
N LEU A 32 17.36 12.68 -3.92
CA LEU A 32 16.57 12.73 -2.68
C LEU A 32 15.20 13.37 -2.88
N MET A 33 15.11 14.39 -3.73
CA MET A 33 13.85 15.06 -4.06
C MET A 33 12.93 14.10 -4.82
N GLU A 34 13.45 13.35 -5.78
CA GLU A 34 12.69 12.34 -6.52
C GLU A 34 12.15 11.25 -5.57
N VAL A 35 12.99 10.72 -4.67
CA VAL A 35 12.55 9.74 -3.66
C VAL A 35 11.47 10.31 -2.74
N ALA A 36 11.61 11.58 -2.33
CA ALA A 36 10.62 12.24 -1.47
C ALA A 36 9.26 12.42 -2.19
N GLU A 37 9.27 12.80 -3.46
CA GLU A 37 8.05 12.91 -4.28
C GLU A 37 7.37 11.55 -4.45
N GLN A 38 8.14 10.50 -4.75
CA GLN A 38 7.61 9.14 -4.86
C GLN A 38 7.00 8.65 -3.54
N ALA A 39 7.70 8.86 -2.42
CA ALA A 39 7.19 8.49 -1.09
C ALA A 39 5.90 9.24 -0.73
N SER A 40 5.84 10.54 -1.05
CA SER A 40 4.63 11.35 -0.84
C SER A 40 3.46 10.83 -1.67
N LYS A 41 3.71 10.45 -2.93
CA LYS A 41 2.68 9.90 -3.81
C LYS A 41 2.14 8.56 -3.28
N LEU A 42 3.02 7.63 -2.90
CA LEU A 42 2.62 6.34 -2.34
C LEU A 42 1.82 6.50 -1.04
N ALA A 43 2.23 7.44 -0.18
CA ALA A 43 1.51 7.73 1.06
C ALA A 43 0.09 8.28 0.79
N GLN A 44 -0.05 9.15 -0.23
CA GLN A 44 -1.34 9.66 -0.65
C GLN A 44 -2.24 8.54 -1.20
N GLU A 45 -1.73 7.70 -2.10
CA GLU A 45 -2.48 6.57 -2.68
C GLU A 45 -2.97 5.59 -1.60
N ALA A 46 -2.12 5.29 -0.61
CA ALA A 46 -2.49 4.43 0.52
C ALA A 46 -3.58 5.07 1.39
N ALA A 47 -3.50 6.38 1.65
CA ALA A 47 -4.53 7.09 2.41
C ALA A 47 -5.88 7.12 1.67
N GLU A 48 -5.86 7.35 0.36
CA GLU A 48 -7.06 7.33 -0.48
C GLU A 48 -7.74 5.96 -0.49
N LYS A 49 -6.96 4.87 -0.62
CA LYS A 49 -7.48 3.50 -0.54
C LYS A 49 -8.17 3.21 0.80
N LEU A 50 -7.53 3.57 1.91
CA LEU A 50 -8.11 3.39 3.26
C LEU A 50 -9.41 4.18 3.44
N VAL A 51 -9.47 5.41 2.91
CA VAL A 51 -10.69 6.23 2.96
C VAL A 51 -11.82 5.59 2.14
N GLN A 52 -11.51 5.05 0.96
CA GLN A 52 -12.49 4.35 0.13
C GLN A 52 -13.06 3.10 0.83
N GLU A 53 -12.19 2.23 1.36
CA GLU A 53 -12.60 1.04 2.12
C GLU A 53 -13.45 1.41 3.34
N ARG A 54 -13.03 2.43 4.11
CA ARG A 54 -13.79 2.94 5.26
C ARG A 54 -15.18 3.42 4.88
N ASN A 55 -15.28 4.18 3.79
CA ASN A 55 -16.56 4.71 3.32
C ASN A 55 -17.47 3.59 2.82
N ALA A 56 -16.93 2.58 2.12
CA ALA A 56 -17.68 1.42 1.67
C ALA A 56 -18.23 0.61 2.85
N LEU A 57 -17.39 0.30 3.84
CA LEU A 57 -17.80 -0.38 5.06
C LEU A 57 -18.82 0.44 5.86
N ALA A 58 -18.68 1.76 5.91
CA ALA A 58 -19.65 2.63 6.58
C ALA A 58 -21.00 2.64 5.87
N ALA A 59 -21.02 2.69 4.54
CA ALA A 59 -22.25 2.62 3.74
C ALA A 59 -22.97 1.28 3.93
N GLU A 60 -22.24 0.16 3.90
CA GLU A 60 -22.77 -1.17 4.19
C GLU A 60 -23.36 -1.25 5.60
N ASN A 61 -22.65 -0.73 6.61
CA ASN A 61 -23.16 -0.66 7.98
C ASN A 61 -24.45 0.16 8.12
N VAL A 62 -24.59 1.26 7.36
CA VAL A 62 -25.82 2.06 7.34
C VAL A 62 -26.97 1.27 6.71
N ALA A 63 -26.71 0.58 5.59
CA ALA A 63 -27.69 -0.27 4.93
C ALA A 63 -28.17 -1.42 5.82
N MET A 64 -27.25 -2.13 6.48
CA MET A 64 -27.57 -3.19 7.45
C MET A 64 -28.42 -2.67 8.61
N LYS A 65 -28.05 -1.52 9.20
CA LYS A 65 -28.83 -0.92 10.30
C LYS A 65 -30.23 -0.51 9.85
N SER A 66 -30.37 0.03 8.63
CA SER A 66 -31.67 0.38 8.06
C SER A 66 -32.53 -0.87 7.86
N ALA A 67 -31.99 -1.92 7.25
CA ALA A 67 -32.69 -3.18 7.04
C ALA A 67 -33.14 -3.83 8.35
N LEU A 68 -32.27 -3.80 9.38
CA LEU A 68 -32.61 -4.30 10.70
C LEU A 68 -33.77 -3.52 11.34
N ASN A 69 -33.76 -2.19 11.20
CA ASN A 69 -34.85 -1.35 11.69
C ASN A 69 -36.18 -1.63 10.97
N ASP A 70 -36.14 -1.89 9.66
CA ASP A 70 -37.32 -2.27 8.89
C ASP A 70 -37.88 -3.63 9.34
N ILE A 71 -37.02 -4.60 9.65
CA ILE A 71 -37.42 -5.92 10.15
C ILE A 71 -38.01 -5.88 11.55
N LEU A 72 -37.40 -5.11 12.46
CA LEU A 72 -37.74 -5.10 13.89
C LEU A 72 -38.95 -4.20 14.26
N GLN A 73 -39.65 -3.61 13.29
CA GLN A 73 -40.79 -2.76 13.61
C GLN A 73 -41.90 -3.58 14.30
N PRO A 74 -42.45 -3.11 15.44
CA PRO A 74 -43.42 -3.87 16.24
C PRO A 74 -44.73 -4.19 15.50
N ASP A 75 -45.07 -3.46 14.44
CA ASP A 75 -46.24 -3.69 13.59
C ASP A 75 -45.93 -4.52 12.32
N ALA A 76 -44.70 -5.05 12.17
CA ALA A 76 -44.21 -5.76 10.98
C ALA A 76 -44.79 -7.18 10.80
N ALA A 77 -46.00 -7.45 11.26
CA ALA A 77 -46.69 -8.72 11.06
C ALA A 77 -46.83 -9.10 9.57
N VAL A 78 -46.68 -8.14 8.65
CA VAL A 78 -46.50 -8.37 7.22
C VAL A 78 -45.51 -7.35 6.65
N LEU A 79 -44.21 -7.65 6.66
CA LEU A 79 -43.30 -6.96 5.73
C LEU A 79 -43.77 -7.24 4.31
N GLU A 80 -44.20 -6.20 3.58
CA GLU A 80 -44.44 -6.30 2.15
C GLU A 80 -43.22 -6.96 1.48
N ARG A 81 -43.47 -7.76 0.44
CA ARG A 81 -42.43 -8.51 -0.28
C ARG A 81 -41.20 -7.64 -0.61
N ASN A 82 -41.40 -6.37 -0.94
CA ASN A 82 -40.34 -5.41 -1.27
C ASN A 82 -39.44 -5.03 -0.08
N HIS A 83 -39.96 -5.05 1.15
CA HIS A 83 -39.15 -4.82 2.35
C HIS A 83 -38.34 -6.05 2.73
N ARG A 84 -38.89 -7.26 2.52
CA ARG A 84 -38.14 -8.52 2.69
C ARG A 84 -36.97 -8.65 1.73
N VAL A 85 -37.16 -8.27 0.45
CA VAL A 85 -36.10 -8.30 -0.56
C VAL A 85 -34.99 -7.31 -0.18
N ARG A 86 -35.33 -6.05 0.14
CA ARG A 86 -34.33 -5.07 0.59
C ARG A 86 -33.57 -5.50 1.85
N ALA A 87 -34.25 -6.17 2.77
CA ALA A 87 -33.59 -6.68 3.97
C ALA A 87 -32.65 -7.87 3.68
N LEU A 88 -32.99 -8.72 2.71
CA LEU A 88 -32.11 -9.80 2.24
C LEU A 88 -30.90 -9.26 1.48
N ASP A 89 -31.09 -8.29 0.57
CA ASP A 89 -30.00 -7.65 -0.18
C ASP A 89 -29.03 -6.93 0.78
N ALA A 90 -29.53 -6.35 1.87
CA ALA A 90 -28.71 -5.71 2.91
C ALA A 90 -28.02 -6.71 3.86
N MET A 91 -28.29 -8.01 3.75
CA MET A 91 -27.55 -9.05 4.49
C MET A 91 -26.31 -9.53 3.73
N GLU A 92 -26.18 -9.22 2.44
CA GLU A 92 -24.92 -9.37 1.72
C GLU A 92 -23.96 -8.26 2.17
N THR A 93 -22.69 -8.62 2.38
CA THR A 93 -21.66 -7.72 2.90
C THR A 93 -20.44 -7.62 1.96
N PRO A 94 -20.63 -7.20 0.70
CA PRO A 94 -19.58 -7.21 -0.30
C PRO A 94 -18.38 -6.31 0.04
N ALA A 95 -18.61 -5.20 0.77
CA ALA A 95 -17.50 -4.35 1.20
C ALA A 95 -16.69 -5.02 2.33
N THR A 96 -17.36 -5.74 3.23
CA THR A 96 -16.69 -6.56 4.24
C THR A 96 -15.94 -7.72 3.60
N ASP A 97 -16.54 -8.41 2.62
CA ASP A 97 -15.91 -9.54 1.94
C ASP A 97 -14.64 -9.10 1.20
N ALA A 98 -14.72 -8.00 0.43
CA ALA A 98 -13.57 -7.40 -0.23
C ALA A 98 -12.47 -6.95 0.76
N PHE A 99 -12.86 -6.38 1.90
CA PHE A 99 -11.90 -6.01 2.96
C PHE A 99 -11.20 -7.24 3.54
N LEU A 100 -11.93 -8.33 3.80
CA LEU A 100 -11.35 -9.58 4.30
C LEU A 100 -10.46 -10.26 3.25
N ALA A 101 -10.81 -10.18 1.97
CA ALA A 101 -9.97 -10.60 0.85
C ALA A 101 -8.61 -9.90 0.90
N GLU A 102 -8.63 -8.57 1.02
CA GLU A 102 -7.43 -7.74 1.04
C GLU A 102 -6.57 -8.00 2.28
N VAL A 103 -7.19 -8.17 3.46
CA VAL A 103 -6.47 -8.52 4.70
C VAL A 103 -5.77 -9.87 4.55
N ARG A 104 -6.46 -10.87 3.97
CA ARG A 104 -5.87 -12.20 3.72
C ARG A 104 -4.72 -12.11 2.71
N ALA A 105 -4.92 -11.42 1.59
CA ALA A 105 -3.91 -11.21 0.56
C ALA A 105 -2.66 -10.49 1.13
N SER A 106 -2.86 -9.43 1.92
CA SER A 106 -1.78 -8.66 2.53
C SER A 106 -0.95 -9.51 3.51
N ALA A 107 -1.60 -10.39 4.29
CA ALA A 107 -0.89 -11.30 5.19
C ALA A 107 0.00 -12.29 4.42
N ILE A 108 -0.47 -12.76 3.26
CA ILE A 108 0.29 -13.67 2.39
C ILE A 108 1.46 -12.94 1.71
N GLU A 109 1.28 -11.68 1.31
CA GLU A 109 2.35 -10.84 0.77
C GLU A 109 3.45 -10.59 1.81
N ALA A 110 3.07 -10.32 3.07
CA ALA A 110 4.05 -10.21 4.16
C ALA A 110 4.84 -11.52 4.37
N PHE A 111 4.19 -12.67 4.23
CA PHE A 111 4.88 -13.97 4.23
C PHE A 111 5.84 -14.09 3.04
N ALA A 112 5.42 -13.71 1.83
CA ALA A 112 6.24 -13.75 0.63
C ALA A 112 7.48 -12.86 0.74
N ASP A 113 7.34 -11.66 1.29
CA ASP A 113 8.45 -10.73 1.51
C ASP A 113 9.45 -11.29 2.53
N ASN A 114 8.98 -12.04 3.53
CA ASN A 114 9.87 -12.75 4.42
C ASN A 114 10.64 -13.87 3.69
N GLN A 115 10.02 -14.58 2.75
CA GLN A 115 10.71 -15.58 1.94
C GLN A 115 11.77 -14.95 1.02
N GLU A 116 11.51 -13.78 0.43
CA GLU A 116 12.52 -13.05 -0.36
C GLU A 116 13.73 -12.66 0.50
N LYS A 117 13.50 -12.19 1.73
CA LYS A 117 14.61 -11.89 2.67
C LYS A 117 15.47 -13.11 2.95
N ILE A 118 14.84 -14.26 3.25
CA ILE A 118 15.57 -15.51 3.45
C ILE A 118 16.34 -15.88 2.17
N ALA A 119 15.73 -15.72 1.00
CA ALA A 119 16.39 -16.02 -0.25
C ALA A 119 17.64 -15.16 -0.49
N ASP A 120 17.60 -13.89 -0.12
CA ASP A 120 18.74 -12.98 -0.22
C ASP A 120 19.85 -13.36 0.76
N GLU A 121 19.50 -13.74 1.99
CA GLU A 121 20.45 -14.24 3.00
C GLU A 121 21.16 -15.53 2.52
N GLU A 122 20.41 -16.49 1.97
CA GLU A 122 20.96 -17.74 1.43
C GLU A 122 21.85 -17.49 0.21
N LEU A 123 21.49 -16.53 -0.65
CA LEU A 123 22.32 -16.16 -1.80
C LEU A 123 23.66 -15.59 -1.35
N VAL A 124 23.65 -14.67 -0.37
CA VAL A 124 24.88 -14.11 0.23
C VAL A 124 25.71 -15.19 0.92
N GLY A 125 25.05 -16.17 1.55
CA GLY A 125 25.69 -17.36 2.13
C GLY A 125 26.24 -18.36 1.10
N GLY A 126 26.01 -18.15 -0.20
CA GLY A 126 26.48 -19.01 -1.29
C GLY A 126 25.58 -20.21 -1.60
N ASN A 127 24.40 -20.28 -0.99
CA ASN A 127 23.45 -21.37 -1.16
C ASN A 127 22.40 -21.03 -2.24
N LEU A 128 22.83 -21.09 -3.49
CA LEU A 128 21.98 -20.73 -4.64
C LEU A 128 20.72 -21.59 -4.76
N ASP A 129 20.81 -22.91 -4.49
CA ASP A 129 19.64 -23.81 -4.60
C ASP A 129 18.55 -23.39 -3.61
N LEU A 130 18.91 -23.12 -2.35
CA LEU A 130 17.94 -22.73 -1.34
C LEU A 130 17.38 -21.33 -1.59
N SER A 131 18.21 -20.39 -2.04
CA SER A 131 17.76 -19.06 -2.48
C SER A 131 16.67 -19.15 -3.57
N LEU A 132 16.90 -19.96 -4.61
CA LEU A 132 15.93 -20.13 -5.69
C LEU A 132 14.61 -20.75 -5.22
N ARG A 133 14.65 -21.69 -4.27
CA ARG A 133 13.44 -22.29 -3.69
C ARG A 133 12.60 -21.24 -2.96
N PHE A 134 13.23 -20.43 -2.11
CA PHE A 134 12.53 -19.38 -1.36
C PHE A 134 11.94 -18.31 -2.28
N ARG A 135 12.64 -17.92 -3.35
CA ARG A 135 12.08 -17.03 -4.40
C ARG A 135 10.88 -17.66 -5.10
N GLY A 136 10.95 -18.96 -5.41
CA GLY A 136 9.82 -19.69 -5.98
C GLY A 136 8.59 -19.68 -5.06
N MET A 137 8.80 -19.88 -3.76
CA MET A 137 7.73 -19.81 -2.75
C MET A 137 7.15 -18.41 -2.61
N ALA A 138 8.00 -17.38 -2.57
CA ALA A 138 7.57 -15.98 -2.53
C ALA A 138 6.69 -15.63 -3.74
N ARG A 139 7.10 -16.06 -4.94
CA ARG A 139 6.34 -15.85 -6.17
C ARG A 139 4.97 -16.53 -6.12
N ALA A 140 4.93 -17.81 -5.74
CA ALA A 140 3.68 -18.55 -5.63
C ALA A 140 2.73 -17.92 -4.59
N ALA A 141 3.27 -17.44 -3.46
CA ALA A 141 2.49 -16.72 -2.46
C ALA A 141 1.92 -15.40 -2.99
N LYS A 142 2.70 -14.62 -3.75
CA LYS A 142 2.22 -13.38 -4.40
C LYS A 142 1.14 -13.67 -5.45
N GLU A 143 1.29 -14.74 -6.23
CA GLU A 143 0.28 -15.17 -7.19
C GLU A 143 -1.03 -15.59 -6.49
N PHE A 144 -0.93 -16.33 -5.39
CA PHE A 144 -2.09 -16.71 -4.59
C PHE A 144 -2.79 -15.51 -3.92
N ALA A 145 -2.03 -14.54 -3.40
CA ALA A 145 -2.58 -13.30 -2.88
C ALA A 145 -3.36 -12.51 -3.95
N ALA A 146 -2.87 -12.51 -5.20
CA ALA A 146 -3.59 -11.90 -6.33
C ALA A 146 -4.88 -12.65 -6.69
N GLN A 147 -4.90 -13.99 -6.57
CA GLN A 147 -6.11 -14.80 -6.81
C GLN A 147 -7.21 -14.51 -5.78
N ILE A 148 -6.86 -14.39 -4.50
CA ILE A 148 -7.84 -14.05 -3.43
C ILE A 148 -8.58 -12.75 -3.75
N ARG A 149 -7.88 -11.74 -4.29
CA ARG A 149 -8.49 -10.47 -4.69
C ARG A 149 -9.42 -10.58 -5.91
N GLN A 150 -9.23 -11.59 -6.77
CA GLN A 150 -10.03 -11.80 -7.98
C GLN A 150 -11.26 -12.67 -7.71
N GLU A 151 -11.16 -13.65 -6.83
CA GLU A 151 -12.26 -14.57 -6.50
C GLU A 151 -13.37 -13.87 -5.69
N ASP A 152 -13.01 -12.93 -4.80
CA ASP A 152 -13.97 -12.16 -4.00
C ASP A 152 -14.59 -10.96 -4.77
N ALA A 153 -14.25 -10.77 -6.05
CA ALA A 153 -14.82 -9.73 -6.93
C ALA A 153 -15.99 -10.23 -7.82
N GLN A 154 -16.40 -11.49 -7.68
CA GLN A 154 -17.49 -12.14 -8.42
C GLN A 154 -18.73 -12.33 -7.55
#